data_AF-A0A847HUB9-F1
#
_entry.id   AF-A0A847HUB9-F1
#
_cell.length_a   1.000
_cell.length_b   1.000
_cell.length_c   1.000
_cell.angle_alpha   90.00
_cell.angle_beta   90.00
_cell.angle_gamma   90.00
#
_symmetry.space_group_name_H-M   'P 1'
#
loop_
_entity.id
_entity.type
_entity.pdbx_description
1 polymer ?
#
loop_
_entity_poly.entity_id
_entity_poly.type
_entity_poly.pdbx_seq_one_letter_code
_entity_poly.pdbx_strand_id
1 'polypeptide(L)'
;NVRWVFSPNVTDEPRTDANRMELYYPGHDYVDVLALDGYNWGSTRPHIGWRSFEEVFARGYARVAALGPQPVWIAEVASAEQGGSKARWVREMLSSTRFDRLEAIVWFNEDKEADWRIESSPASLAAFRDWFAWRAAQGGAEADEPRAAGR
;
A
#
# COMPACT_ATOMS: atom_id res chain seq x y z
N ASN A 1 -24.34 0.28 -7.21
CA ASN A 1 -23.32 -0.79 -7.31
C ASN A 1 -21.93 -0.25 -7.67
N VAL A 2 -21.78 0.99 -8.15
CA VAL A 2 -20.48 1.65 -8.33
C VAL A 2 -20.02 2.30 -7.01
N ARG A 3 -18.70 2.34 -6.76
CA ARG A 3 -18.05 3.14 -5.72
C ARG A 3 -17.01 4.07 -6.37
N TRP A 4 -16.86 5.28 -5.83
CA TRP A 4 -15.92 6.30 -6.30
C TRP A 4 -14.66 6.34 -5.43
N VAL A 5 -13.50 6.28 -6.07
CA VAL A 5 -12.20 6.24 -5.40
C VAL A 5 -11.44 7.53 -5.74
N PHE A 6 -11.03 8.29 -4.72
CA PHE A 6 -10.15 9.44 -4.89
C PHE A 6 -8.70 9.04 -4.59
N SER A 7 -7.85 8.90 -5.63
CA SER A 7 -6.46 8.41 -5.50
C SER A 7 -5.45 9.43 -6.04
N PRO A 8 -4.93 10.35 -5.22
CA PRO A 8 -3.74 11.13 -5.56
C PRO A 8 -2.45 10.30 -5.40
N ASN A 9 -1.37 10.80 -5.98
CA ASN A 9 -0.02 10.29 -5.69
C ASN A 9 0.38 10.57 -4.22
N VAL A 10 1.24 9.75 -3.63
CA VAL A 10 1.80 9.97 -2.27
C VAL A 10 2.52 11.31 -2.09
N THR A 11 2.92 11.95 -3.19
CA THR A 11 3.49 13.30 -3.23
C THR A 11 2.81 14.17 -4.28
N ASP A 12 2.66 15.46 -3.99
CA ASP A 12 2.25 16.43 -5.00
C ASP A 12 3.39 16.61 -6.03
N GLU A 13 3.07 16.69 -7.32
CA GLU A 13 4.04 16.97 -8.39
C GLU A 13 3.40 17.90 -9.44
N PRO A 14 3.87 19.15 -9.58
CA PRO A 14 4.94 19.81 -8.82
C PRO A 14 4.63 20.00 -7.33
N ARG A 15 5.68 20.08 -6.49
CA ARG A 15 5.58 20.28 -5.03
C ARG A 15 5.33 21.74 -4.65
N THR A 16 4.16 22.27 -5.00
CA THR A 16 3.76 23.64 -4.69
C THR A 16 2.44 23.65 -3.90
N ASP A 17 2.19 24.72 -3.14
CA ASP A 17 0.93 24.86 -2.39
C ASP A 17 -0.31 24.85 -3.29
N ALA A 18 -0.17 25.37 -4.52
CA ALA A 18 -1.25 25.41 -5.50
C ALA A 18 -1.57 24.03 -6.12
N ASN A 19 -0.71 23.03 -5.94
CA ASN A 19 -0.87 21.68 -6.49
C ASN A 19 -1.08 20.62 -5.40
N ARG A 20 -1.50 21.06 -4.22
CA ARG A 20 -1.79 20.18 -3.09
C ARG A 20 -2.95 19.25 -3.41
N MET A 21 -2.79 17.94 -3.13
CA MET A 21 -3.86 16.94 -3.33
C MET A 21 -5.21 17.35 -2.73
N GLU A 22 -5.22 18.07 -1.60
CA GLU A 22 -6.45 18.48 -0.91
C GLU A 22 -7.30 19.45 -1.75
N LEU A 23 -6.69 20.20 -2.68
CA LEU A 23 -7.39 21.13 -3.56
C LEU A 23 -8.20 20.42 -4.66
N TYR A 24 -7.94 19.14 -4.91
CA TYR A 24 -8.63 18.33 -5.92
C TYR A 24 -9.68 17.40 -5.31
N TYR A 25 -9.81 17.37 -3.97
CA TYR A 25 -10.78 16.53 -3.30
C TYR A 25 -12.21 17.06 -3.50
N PRO A 26 -13.13 16.29 -4.11
CA PRO A 26 -14.47 16.79 -4.44
C PRO A 26 -15.43 16.86 -3.24
N GLY A 27 -14.99 16.44 -2.05
CA GLY A 27 -15.80 16.35 -0.84
C GLY A 27 -16.24 14.91 -0.54
N HIS A 28 -16.49 14.64 0.75
CA HIS A 28 -16.75 13.28 1.23
C HIS A 28 -18.07 12.68 0.72
N ASP A 29 -19.03 13.52 0.34
CA ASP A 29 -20.31 13.08 -0.24
C ASP A 29 -20.16 12.46 -1.64
N TYR A 30 -19.01 12.66 -2.30
CA TYR A 30 -18.73 12.16 -3.66
C TYR A 30 -17.70 11.04 -3.70
N VAL A 31 -17.14 10.64 -2.55
CA VAL A 31 -16.02 9.70 -2.47
C VAL A 31 -16.38 8.58 -1.49
N ASP A 32 -16.41 7.34 -1.99
CA ASP A 32 -16.64 6.16 -1.17
C ASP A 32 -15.34 5.63 -0.53
N VAL A 33 -14.21 5.83 -1.20
CA VAL A 33 -12.89 5.32 -0.79
C VAL A 33 -11.81 6.37 -1.04
N LEU A 34 -10.97 6.63 -0.04
CA LEU A 34 -9.75 7.41 -0.20
C LEU A 34 -8.62 6.48 -0.61
N ALA A 35 -7.71 6.93 -1.46
CA ALA A 35 -6.62 6.08 -1.90
C ALA A 35 -5.31 6.84 -2.14
N LEU A 36 -4.22 6.10 -2.31
CA LEU A 36 -2.91 6.62 -2.66
C LEU A 36 -2.19 5.68 -3.62
N ASP A 37 -1.41 6.30 -4.51
CA ASP A 37 -0.48 5.59 -5.39
C ASP A 37 0.97 5.96 -5.02
N GLY A 38 1.83 4.96 -4.83
CA GLY A 38 3.20 5.19 -4.39
C GLY A 38 4.14 4.00 -4.61
N TYR A 39 5.41 4.29 -4.87
CA TYR A 39 6.38 3.27 -5.27
C TYR A 39 7.69 3.42 -4.50
N ASN A 40 8.30 2.29 -4.13
CA ASN A 40 9.70 2.25 -3.73
C ASN A 40 10.58 2.15 -4.99
N TRP A 41 11.09 3.30 -5.43
CA TRP A 41 11.91 3.40 -6.63
C TRP A 41 13.33 2.85 -6.45
N GLY A 42 13.81 2.70 -5.22
CA GLY A 42 15.16 2.20 -5.00
C GLY A 42 16.22 3.03 -5.73
N SER A 43 17.28 2.38 -6.19
CA SER A 43 18.31 3.05 -6.98
C SER A 43 17.98 3.17 -8.48
N THR A 44 16.79 2.78 -8.93
CA THR A 44 16.32 3.06 -10.32
C THR A 44 16.04 4.56 -10.50
N ARG A 45 15.71 5.26 -9.40
CA ARG A 45 15.70 6.72 -9.33
C ARG A 45 16.58 7.16 -8.14
N PRO A 46 17.89 7.36 -8.35
CA PRO A 46 18.84 7.64 -7.26
C PRO A 46 18.49 8.87 -6.40
N HIS A 47 17.83 9.87 -6.97
CA HIS A 47 17.40 11.08 -6.27
C HIS A 47 16.18 10.85 -5.36
N ILE A 48 15.43 9.76 -5.55
CA ILE A 48 14.35 9.31 -4.66
C ILE A 48 14.91 8.30 -3.65
N GLY A 49 15.72 7.36 -4.14
CA GLY A 49 16.36 6.33 -3.34
C GLY A 49 15.42 5.23 -2.85
N TRP A 50 16.01 4.29 -2.10
CA TRP A 50 15.30 3.21 -1.43
C TRP A 50 14.53 3.74 -0.21
N ARG A 51 13.26 3.38 -0.11
CA ARG A 51 12.38 3.73 1.02
C ARG A 51 11.52 2.53 1.37
N SER A 52 11.34 2.25 2.65
CA SER A 52 10.37 1.27 3.16
C SER A 52 8.94 1.66 2.76
N PHE A 53 8.01 0.70 2.82
CA PHE A 53 6.59 0.95 2.55
C PHE A 53 6.06 2.09 3.42
N GLU A 54 6.34 2.06 4.71
CA GLU A 54 5.89 3.11 5.63
C GLU A 54 6.49 4.48 5.28
N GLU A 55 7.77 4.56 4.91
CA GLU A 55 8.38 5.83 4.47
C GLU A 55 7.77 6.38 3.17
N VAL A 56 7.37 5.51 2.24
CA VAL A 56 6.70 5.93 1.00
C VAL A 56 5.32 6.52 1.31
N PHE A 57 4.55 5.89 2.19
CA PHE A 57 3.12 6.20 2.36
C PHE A 57 2.78 7.05 3.58
N ALA A 58 3.60 7.12 4.63
CA ALA A 58 3.21 7.74 5.91
C ALA A 58 2.68 9.17 5.79
N ARG A 59 3.38 10.02 5.05
CA ARG A 59 2.96 11.42 4.86
C ARG A 59 1.70 11.52 4.00
N GLY A 60 1.64 10.79 2.89
CA GLY A 60 0.48 10.77 2.01
C GLY A 60 -0.76 10.26 2.75
N TYR A 61 -0.62 9.16 3.49
CA TYR A 61 -1.70 8.54 4.26
C TYR A 61 -2.26 9.52 5.28
N ALA A 62 -1.41 10.20 6.06
CA ALA A 62 -1.87 11.18 7.04
C ALA A 62 -2.69 12.31 6.40
N ARG A 63 -2.31 12.77 5.20
CA ARG A 63 -3.04 13.82 4.46
C ARG A 63 -4.36 13.31 3.92
N VAL A 64 -4.37 12.17 3.22
CA VAL A 64 -5.60 11.63 2.64
C VAL A 64 -6.59 11.25 3.74
N ALA A 65 -6.09 10.66 4.83
CA ALA A 65 -6.89 10.30 5.99
C ALA A 65 -7.58 11.52 6.65
N ALA A 66 -6.96 12.70 6.58
CA ALA A 66 -7.55 13.91 7.14
C ALA A 66 -8.70 14.49 6.28
N LEU A 67 -8.88 14.04 5.04
CA LEU A 67 -9.94 14.50 4.14
C LEU A 67 -11.34 14.02 4.55
N GLY A 68 -11.43 12.85 5.17
CA GLY A 68 -12.71 12.27 5.56
C GLY A 68 -12.60 10.89 6.24
N PRO A 69 -13.73 10.36 6.73
CA PRO A 69 -13.78 9.12 7.51
C PRO A 69 -13.76 7.83 6.68
N GLN A 70 -13.79 7.91 5.35
CA GLN A 70 -13.82 6.75 4.44
C GLN A 70 -12.61 5.80 4.64
N PRO A 71 -12.74 4.51 4.30
CA PRO A 71 -11.60 3.59 4.28
C PRO A 71 -10.53 4.07 3.30
N VAL A 72 -9.29 3.64 3.55
CA VAL A 72 -8.13 3.99 2.72
C VAL A 72 -7.62 2.77 1.98
N TRP A 73 -7.36 2.91 0.68
CA TRP A 73 -6.67 1.91 -0.13
C TRP A 73 -5.28 2.42 -0.54
N ILE A 74 -4.31 1.52 -0.64
CA ILE A 74 -3.15 1.78 -1.49
C ILE A 74 -3.52 1.20 -2.86
N ALA A 75 -3.98 2.07 -3.76
CA ALA A 75 -4.56 1.67 -5.05
C ALA A 75 -3.50 1.28 -6.08
N GLU A 76 -2.27 1.78 -5.92
CA GLU A 76 -1.10 1.28 -6.64
C GLU A 76 0.14 1.29 -5.75
N VAL A 77 0.82 0.14 -5.70
CA VAL A 77 2.15 0.02 -5.07
C VAL A 77 3.02 -1.02 -5.74
N ALA A 78 4.33 -0.72 -5.79
CA ALA A 78 5.36 -1.72 -6.02
C ALA A 78 6.72 -1.27 -5.46
N SER A 79 7.68 -2.19 -5.47
CA SER A 79 9.07 -1.94 -5.11
C SER A 79 10.01 -2.42 -6.21
N ALA A 80 11.05 -1.64 -6.47
CA ALA A 80 12.16 -2.07 -7.31
C ALA A 80 12.99 -3.15 -6.59
N GLU A 81 13.82 -3.87 -7.35
CA GLU A 81 14.83 -4.79 -6.80
C GLU A 81 16.12 -4.03 -6.42
N GLN A 82 16.40 -2.89 -7.07
CA GLN A 82 17.67 -2.19 -6.94
C GLN A 82 17.67 -1.25 -5.73
N GLY A 83 18.76 -1.27 -4.93
CA GLY A 83 18.96 -0.37 -3.79
C GLY A 83 18.58 -0.95 -2.43
N GLY A 84 18.10 -2.20 -2.37
CA GLY A 84 17.74 -2.89 -1.12
C GLY A 84 17.25 -4.31 -1.38
N SER A 85 16.47 -4.86 -0.44
CA SER A 85 15.87 -6.19 -0.58
C SER A 85 14.35 -6.08 -0.78
N LYS A 86 13.87 -6.32 -2.00
CA LYS A 86 12.43 -6.32 -2.33
C LYS A 86 11.67 -7.37 -1.52
N ALA A 87 12.26 -8.56 -1.35
CA ALA A 87 11.69 -9.63 -0.53
C ALA A 87 11.48 -9.20 0.94
N ARG A 88 12.43 -8.48 1.53
CA ARG A 88 12.27 -7.92 2.87
C ARG A 88 11.19 -6.83 2.89
N TRP A 89 11.24 -5.92 1.93
CA TRP A 89 10.29 -4.83 1.79
C TRP A 89 8.84 -5.31 1.69
N VAL A 90 8.59 -6.39 0.93
CA VAL A 90 7.28 -7.03 0.79
C VAL A 90 6.78 -7.58 2.14
N ARG A 91 7.63 -8.27 2.90
CA ARG A 91 7.25 -8.78 4.23
C ARG A 91 6.92 -7.65 5.20
N GLU A 92 7.70 -6.58 5.18
CA GLU A 92 7.48 -5.39 6.00
C GLU A 92 6.19 -4.67 5.59
N MET A 93 5.92 -4.51 4.29
CA MET A 93 4.65 -3.96 3.77
C MET A 93 3.45 -4.77 4.27
N LEU A 94 3.45 -6.08 4.02
CA LEU A 94 2.33 -6.95 4.36
C LEU A 94 2.11 -7.09 5.87
N SER A 95 3.12 -6.80 6.68
CA SER A 95 3.04 -6.85 8.15
C SER A 95 2.83 -5.48 8.79
N SER A 96 2.75 -4.41 8.00
CA SER A 96 2.58 -3.05 8.54
C SER A 96 1.22 -2.91 9.21
N THR A 97 1.24 -2.33 10.41
CA THR A 97 0.05 -1.97 11.19
C THR A 97 -0.09 -0.46 11.37
N ARG A 98 0.73 0.32 10.63
CA ARG A 98 0.87 1.77 10.83
C ARG A 98 -0.34 2.58 10.35
N PHE A 99 -1.22 1.96 9.56
CA PHE A 99 -2.29 2.58 8.79
C PHE A 99 -3.66 2.05 9.20
N ASP A 100 -4.24 2.63 10.26
CA ASP A 100 -5.41 2.08 10.96
C ASP A 100 -6.70 1.89 10.13
N ARG A 101 -6.82 2.55 8.97
CA ARG A 101 -7.96 2.46 8.05
C ARG A 101 -7.59 1.88 6.70
N LEU A 102 -6.40 1.29 6.58
CA LEU A 102 -5.97 0.65 5.35
C LEU A 102 -6.69 -0.69 5.19
N GLU A 103 -7.56 -0.79 4.18
CA GLU A 103 -8.36 -2.00 3.93
C GLU A 103 -7.88 -2.80 2.72
N ALA A 104 -7.17 -2.18 1.78
CA ALA A 104 -6.67 -2.84 0.58
C ALA A 104 -5.31 -2.31 0.14
N ILE A 105 -4.46 -3.22 -0.33
CA ILE A 105 -3.21 -2.92 -1.02
C ILE A 105 -3.28 -3.58 -2.40
N VAL A 106 -3.13 -2.80 -3.45
CA VAL A 106 -3.21 -3.25 -4.84
C VAL A 106 -1.82 -3.13 -5.48
N TRP A 107 -1.25 -4.28 -5.82
CA TRP A 107 0.10 -4.35 -6.39
C TRP A 107 0.09 -4.03 -7.89
N PHE A 108 1.03 -3.18 -8.33
CA PHE A 108 1.26 -2.90 -9.75
C PHE A 108 2.24 -3.93 -10.35
N ASN A 109 1.71 -4.94 -11.05
CA ASN A 109 2.49 -6.11 -11.53
C ASN A 109 2.94 -5.98 -12.99
N GLU A 110 3.90 -5.11 -13.27
CA GLU A 110 4.38 -4.88 -14.64
C GLU A 110 5.91 -4.69 -14.71
N ASP A 111 6.53 -5.09 -15.81
CA ASP A 111 7.93 -4.77 -16.11
C ASP A 111 7.96 -3.47 -16.92
N LYS A 112 8.31 -2.34 -16.26
CA LYS A 112 8.14 -1.00 -16.83
C LYS A 112 9.30 -0.07 -16.45
N GLU A 113 9.06 1.04 -15.74
CA GLU A 113 10.11 1.98 -15.35
C GLU A 113 11.13 1.33 -14.40
N ALA A 114 10.69 0.33 -13.65
CA ALA A 114 11.50 -0.71 -13.03
C ALA A 114 10.75 -2.05 -13.19
N ASP A 115 11.40 -3.16 -12.84
CA ASP A 115 10.72 -4.45 -12.77
C ASP A 115 9.86 -4.52 -11.50
N TRP A 116 8.59 -4.12 -11.62
CA TRP A 116 7.63 -4.06 -10.52
C TRP A 116 7.01 -5.41 -10.20
N ARG A 117 7.14 -6.42 -11.07
CA ARG A 117 6.48 -7.72 -10.93
C ARG A 117 6.77 -8.38 -9.57
N ILE A 118 5.79 -9.09 -9.03
CA ILE A 118 5.92 -9.94 -7.85
C ILE A 118 7.05 -10.95 -8.06
N GLU A 119 7.11 -11.51 -9.26
CA GLU A 119 8.05 -12.53 -9.73
C GLU A 119 9.36 -11.99 -10.32
N SER A 120 9.70 -10.71 -10.09
CA SER A 120 10.98 -10.10 -10.54
C SER A 120 12.22 -10.84 -10.02
N SER A 121 12.09 -11.57 -8.90
CA SER A 121 13.12 -12.49 -8.40
C SER A 121 12.49 -13.67 -7.64
N PRO A 122 13.20 -14.81 -7.51
CA PRO A 122 12.75 -15.92 -6.68
C PRO A 122 12.51 -15.51 -5.22
N ALA A 123 13.31 -14.59 -4.69
CA ALA A 123 13.17 -14.11 -3.32
C ALA A 123 11.92 -13.24 -3.13
N SER A 124 11.61 -12.34 -4.08
CA SER A 124 10.38 -11.54 -4.08
C SER A 124 9.14 -12.44 -4.15
N LEU A 125 9.12 -13.40 -5.09
CA LEU A 125 8.03 -14.35 -5.24
C LEU A 125 7.80 -15.18 -3.97
N ALA A 126 8.88 -15.68 -3.35
CA ALA A 126 8.81 -16.42 -2.10
C ALA A 126 8.21 -15.56 -0.97
N ALA A 127 8.60 -14.29 -0.84
CA ALA A 127 8.08 -13.41 0.21
C ALA A 127 6.55 -13.28 0.19
N PHE A 128 5.94 -13.14 -0.98
CA PHE A 128 4.48 -13.13 -1.11
C PHE A 128 3.87 -14.49 -0.77
N ARG A 129 4.40 -15.58 -1.34
CA ARG A 129 3.88 -16.94 -1.11
C ARG A 129 3.92 -17.32 0.35
N ASP A 130 5.06 -17.10 1.00
CA ASP A 130 5.27 -17.45 2.41
C ASP A 130 4.31 -16.67 3.32
N TRP A 131 4.11 -15.37 3.06
CA TRP A 131 3.22 -14.54 3.87
C TRP A 131 1.76 -14.97 3.74
N PHE A 132 1.27 -15.20 2.51
CA PHE A 132 -0.11 -15.66 2.31
C PHE A 132 -0.33 -17.08 2.82
N ALA A 133 0.65 -17.98 2.69
CA ALA A 133 0.59 -19.31 3.28
C ALA A 133 0.53 -19.23 4.81
N TRP A 134 1.36 -18.40 5.44
CA TRP A 134 1.31 -18.15 6.88
C TRP A 134 -0.06 -17.58 7.31
N ARG A 135 -0.58 -16.55 6.63
CA ARG A 135 -1.91 -15.98 6.93
C ARG A 135 -3.04 -17.00 6.82
N ALA A 136 -3.02 -17.84 5.78
CA ALA A 136 -4.03 -18.88 5.61
C ALA A 136 -3.99 -19.90 6.76
N ALA A 137 -2.80 -20.28 7.23
CA ALA A 137 -2.65 -21.17 8.38
C ALA A 137 -3.20 -20.55 9.68
N GLN A 138 -3.01 -19.23 9.88
CA GLN A 138 -3.55 -18.53 11.05
C GLN A 138 -5.07 -18.37 11.01
N GLY A 139 -5.64 -18.07 9.84
CA GLY A 139 -7.10 -17.96 9.67
C GLY A 139 -7.85 -19.29 9.80
N GLY A 140 -7.18 -20.41 9.51
CA GLY A 140 -7.69 -21.75 9.80
C GLY A 140 -7.70 -22.09 11.30
N ALA A 141 -6.74 -21.57 12.07
CA ALA A 141 -6.65 -21.80 13.51
C ALA A 141 -7.74 -21.02 14.30
N GLU A 142 -8.14 -19.84 13.84
CA GLU A 142 -9.23 -19.04 14.44
C GLU A 142 -10.62 -19.66 14.17
N ALA A 143 -10.78 -20.45 13.10
CA ALA A 143 -12.03 -21.12 12.75
C ALA A 143 -12.29 -22.40 13.57
N ASP A 144 -11.25 -22.99 14.17
CA ASP A 144 -11.32 -24.26 14.92
C ASP A 144 -11.36 -24.09 16.45
N GLU A 145 -11.35 -22.85 16.97
CA GLU A 145 -11.63 -22.62 18.39
C GLU A 145 -13.15 -22.77 18.65
N PRO A 146 -13.58 -23.70 19.54
CA PRO A 146 -14.97 -23.80 19.92
C PRO A 146 -15.36 -22.49 20.63
N ARG A 147 -16.29 -21.74 20.04
CA ARG A 147 -16.92 -20.59 20.71
C ARG A 147 -17.41 -21.05 22.08
N ALA A 148 -16.74 -20.60 23.13
CA ALA A 148 -17.13 -20.90 24.50
C ALA A 148 -18.59 -20.47 24.69
N ALA A 149 -19.46 -21.45 24.93
CA ALA A 149 -20.86 -21.21 25.25
C ALA A 149 -20.91 -20.44 26.58
N GLY A 150 -21.21 -19.15 26.50
CA GLY A 150 -21.43 -18.30 27.66
C GLY A 150 -22.63 -18.81 28.47
N ARG A 151 -22.44 -18.91 29.78
CA ARG A 151 -23.49 -19.06 30.79
C ARG A 151 -24.04 -17.69 31.18
#